data_AF-A0A7X1PGV3-F1
#
_entry.id   AF-A0A7X1PGV3-F1
#
_cell.length_a   1.000
_cell.length_b   1.000
_cell.length_c   1.000
_cell.angle_alpha   90.00
_cell.angle_beta   90.00
_cell.angle_gamma   90.00
#
_symmetry.space_group_name_H-M   'P 1'
#
loop_
_entity.id
_entity.type
_entity.pdbx_description
1 polymer ?
#
loop_
_entity_poly.entity_id
_entity_poly.type
_entity_poly.pdbx_seq_one_letter_code
_entity_poly.pdbx_strand_id
1 'polypeptide(L)'
;MRFLSVRADSFEPFPPTETLHLTPGLNIVYGPNEAGKSSWHAALYPGLCGIRRGQGRHSVEDQAFAERHRPWTNDESADWVVTSVLVLQDGRQLELCHDLGTRTAVLADPLTR
;
A
#
# COMPACT_ATOMS: atom_id res chain seq x y z
N MET A 1 -10.43 -6.05 -13.09
CA MET A 1 -9.46 -6.10 -12.00
C MET A 1 -10.08 -5.35 -10.84
N ARG A 2 -9.97 -5.87 -9.62
CA ARG A 2 -10.46 -5.19 -8.40
C ARG A 2 -9.60 -5.58 -7.20
N PHE A 3 -9.56 -4.72 -6.18
CA PHE A 3 -8.96 -5.04 -4.90
C PHE A 3 -9.90 -5.92 -4.05
N LEU A 4 -9.30 -6.86 -3.32
CA LEU A 4 -9.92 -7.61 -2.22
C LEU A 4 -9.53 -7.01 -0.88
N SER A 5 -8.27 -6.62 -0.74
CA SER A 5 -7.75 -5.96 0.43
C SER A 5 -6.52 -5.15 0.11
N VAL A 6 -6.24 -4.17 0.98
CA VAL A 6 -4.95 -3.49 1.09
C VAL A 6 -4.53 -3.51 2.56
N ARG A 7 -3.37 -4.09 2.83
CA ARG A 7 -2.69 -4.01 4.12
C ARG A 7 -1.59 -2.97 4.04
N ALA A 8 -1.55 -2.12 5.05
CA ALA A 8 -0.55 -1.08 5.21
C ALA A 8 0.27 -1.40 6.47
N ASP A 9 1.55 -1.71 6.26
CA ASP A 9 2.51 -1.99 7.31
C ASP A 9 3.43 -0.76 7.47
N SER A 10 3.53 -0.26 8.69
CA SER A 10 4.24 0.97 9.05
C SER A 10 3.93 2.15 8.11
N PHE A 11 2.65 2.42 7.85
CA PHE A 11 2.20 3.46 6.92
C PHE A 11 1.36 4.52 7.64
N GLU A 12 1.85 5.75 7.73
CA GLU A 12 1.16 6.76 8.53
C GLU A 12 -0.21 7.15 7.96
N PRO A 13 -1.25 7.29 8.81
CA PRO A 13 -1.24 7.33 10.29
C PRO A 13 -1.64 6.01 10.97
N PHE A 14 -1.56 4.87 10.27
CA PHE A 14 -2.07 3.60 10.77
C PHE A 14 -1.19 3.04 11.91
N PRO A 15 -1.74 2.16 12.78
CA PRO A 15 -0.91 1.32 13.63
C PRO A 15 0.08 0.49 12.79
N PRO A 16 1.07 -0.18 13.40
CA PRO A 16 2.12 -0.89 12.67
C PRO A 16 1.63 -1.83 11.56
N THR A 17 0.45 -2.42 11.71
CA THR A 17 -0.21 -3.18 10.65
C THR A 17 -1.72 -2.91 10.72
N GLU A 18 -2.31 -2.50 9.59
CA GLU A 18 -3.76 -2.34 9.44
C GLU A 18 -4.19 -2.87 8.07
N THR A 19 -5.39 -3.45 7.96
CA THR A 19 -5.92 -3.98 6.68
C THR A 19 -7.32 -3.46 6.37
N LEU A 20 -7.47 -2.84 5.20
CA LEU A 20 -8.77 -2.50 4.63
C LEU A 20 -9.25 -3.61 3.69
N HIS A 21 -10.38 -4.23 4.03
CA HIS A 21 -11.07 -5.19 3.17
C HIS A 21 -12.11 -4.50 2.30
N LEU A 22 -12.19 -4.89 1.03
CA LEU A 22 -13.08 -4.30 0.04
C LEU A 22 -14.06 -5.34 -0.50
N THR A 23 -15.33 -4.95 -0.60
CA THR A 23 -16.39 -5.77 -1.18
C THR A 23 -16.59 -5.43 -2.65
N PRO A 24 -17.23 -6.32 -3.44
CA PRO A 24 -17.66 -5.96 -4.80
C PRO A 24 -18.56 -4.73 -4.80
N GLY A 25 -18.43 -3.88 -5.83
CA GLY A 25 -19.24 -2.67 -6.00
C GLY A 25 -18.64 -1.44 -5.34
N LEU A 26 -19.49 -0.63 -4.68
CA LEU A 26 -19.10 0.64 -4.06
C LEU A 26 -18.71 0.41 -2.59
N ASN A 27 -17.50 0.83 -2.23
CA ASN A 27 -17.02 0.85 -0.85
C ASN A 27 -16.96 2.30 -0.36
N ILE A 28 -17.48 2.57 0.84
CA ILE A 28 -17.47 3.90 1.45
C ILE A 28 -16.54 3.87 2.67
N VAL A 29 -15.44 4.61 2.60
CA VAL A 29 -14.51 4.81 3.72
C VAL A 29 -14.83 6.15 4.39
N TYR A 30 -15.31 6.10 5.63
CA TYR A 30 -15.72 7.29 6.39
C TYR A 30 -15.14 7.25 7.81
N GLY A 31 -15.12 8.41 8.47
CA GLY A 31 -14.60 8.56 9.81
C GLY A 31 -14.22 10.02 10.11
N PRO A 32 -13.90 10.35 11.38
CA PRO A 32 -13.46 11.68 11.80
C PRO A 32 -12.28 12.22 10.99
N ASN A 33 -11.98 13.51 11.13
CA ASN A 33 -10.73 14.06 10.61
C ASN A 33 -9.54 13.23 11.12
N GLU A 34 -8.52 13.08 10.28
CA GLU A 34 -7.30 12.31 10.59
C GLU A 34 -7.49 10.80 10.80
N ALA A 35 -8.69 10.25 10.60
CA ALA A 35 -8.95 8.80 10.63
C ALA A 35 -8.29 7.98 9.49
N GLY A 36 -7.31 8.53 8.76
CA GLY A 36 -6.58 7.80 7.72
C GLY A 36 -7.30 7.57 6.38
N LYS A 37 -8.48 8.16 6.14
CA LYS A 37 -9.24 8.01 4.88
C LYS A 37 -8.41 8.31 3.62
N SER A 38 -7.73 9.47 3.60
CA SER A 38 -6.85 9.85 2.50
C SER A 38 -5.60 8.97 2.42
N SER A 39 -5.13 8.44 3.54
CA SER A 39 -4.01 7.49 3.58
C SER A 39 -4.39 6.15 2.98
N TRP A 40 -5.62 5.66 3.19
CA TRP A 40 -6.11 4.47 2.48
C TRP A 40 -6.16 4.67 0.97
N HIS A 41 -6.68 5.82 0.54
CA HIS A 41 -6.66 6.16 -0.88
C HIS A 41 -5.23 6.24 -1.42
N ALA A 42 -4.31 6.81 -0.65
CA ALA A 42 -2.90 6.91 -1.01
C ALA A 42 -2.21 5.54 -1.10
N ALA A 43 -2.52 4.60 -0.20
CA ALA A 43 -1.93 3.26 -0.16
C ALA A 43 -2.33 2.36 -1.35
N LEU A 44 -3.50 2.59 -1.96
CA LEU A 44 -3.96 1.82 -3.13
C LEU A 44 -2.98 1.89 -4.31
N TYR A 45 -2.39 3.07 -4.55
CA TYR A 45 -1.48 3.28 -5.68
C TYR A 45 -0.15 2.51 -5.54
N PRO A 46 0.66 2.70 -4.47
CA PRO A 46 1.88 1.95 -4.26
C PRO A 46 1.60 0.47 -3.98
N GLY A 47 0.43 0.10 -3.45
CA GLY A 47 0.03 -1.30 -3.32
C GLY A 47 -0.15 -2.02 -4.67
N LEU A 48 -0.47 -1.29 -5.74
CA LEU A 48 -0.56 -1.82 -7.09
C LEU A 48 0.77 -1.69 -7.86
N CYS A 49 1.38 -0.51 -7.80
CA CYS A 49 2.46 -0.10 -8.69
C CYS A 49 3.85 -0.07 -8.04
N GLY A 50 3.92 -0.11 -6.71
CA GLY A 50 5.10 0.30 -5.96
C GLY A 50 5.42 1.79 -6.11
N ILE A 51 6.61 2.19 -5.63
CA ILE A 51 7.20 3.50 -5.93
C ILE A 51 8.22 3.33 -7.05
N ARG A 52 8.29 4.30 -7.98
CA ARG A 52 9.15 4.19 -9.16
C ARG A 52 10.62 3.99 -8.79
N ARG A 53 11.23 2.95 -9.38
CA ARG A 53 12.69 2.76 -9.45
C ARG A 53 13.28 3.57 -10.62
N GLY A 54 13.23 4.89 -10.55
CA GLY A 54 13.90 5.74 -11.54
C GLY A 54 15.41 5.84 -11.27
N GLN A 55 16.24 5.66 -12.29
CA GLN A 55 17.66 6.08 -12.26
C GLN A 55 17.69 7.61 -12.34
N GLY A 56 17.71 8.30 -11.20
CA GLY A 56 17.71 9.77 -11.14
C GLY A 56 17.14 10.33 -9.83
N ARG A 57 17.10 11.66 -9.74
CA ARG A 57 16.49 12.37 -8.60
C ARG A 57 15.01 12.01 -8.52
N HIS A 58 14.54 11.76 -7.29
CA HIS A 58 13.12 11.56 -7.01
C HIS A 58 12.28 12.65 -7.64
N SER A 59 11.11 12.28 -8.17
CA SER A 59 10.11 13.29 -8.46
C SER A 59 9.75 14.01 -7.16
N VAL A 60 9.35 15.28 -7.28
CA VAL A 60 8.91 16.05 -6.12
C VAL A 60 7.70 15.36 -5.47
N GLU A 61 6.87 14.71 -6.28
CA GLU A 61 5.73 13.94 -5.81
C GLU A 61 6.13 12.70 -5.00
N ASP A 62 7.14 11.94 -5.43
CA ASP A 62 7.63 10.75 -4.71
C ASP A 62 8.25 11.15 -3.36
N GLN A 63 8.95 12.30 -3.31
CA GLN A 63 9.48 12.86 -2.06
C GLN A 63 8.37 13.27 -1.10
N ALA A 64 7.42 14.08 -1.58
CA ALA A 64 6.29 14.54 -0.77
C ALA A 64 5.43 13.37 -0.27
N PHE A 65 5.29 12.31 -1.08
CA PHE A 65 4.63 11.07 -0.67
C PHE A 65 5.38 10.38 0.47
N ALA A 66 6.70 10.20 0.34
CA ALA A 66 7.51 9.57 1.37
C ALA A 66 7.54 10.38 2.67
N GLU A 67 7.69 11.71 2.59
CA GLU A 67 7.66 12.61 3.75
C GLU A 67 6.34 12.52 4.53
N ARG A 68 5.24 12.17 3.85
CA ARG A 68 3.91 12.13 4.45
C ARG A 68 3.52 10.77 5.03
N HIS A 69 4.02 9.68 4.45
CA HIS A 69 3.52 8.32 4.73
C HIS A 69 4.57 7.36 5.26
N ARG A 70 5.86 7.72 5.18
CA ARG A 70 6.94 6.97 5.81
C ARG A 70 6.84 7.16 7.32
N PRO A 71 7.05 6.12 8.14
CA PRO A 71 6.98 6.22 9.58
C PRO A 71 8.06 7.18 10.11
N TRP A 72 7.71 8.01 11.07
CA TRP A 72 8.61 8.99 11.71
C TRP A 72 9.76 8.36 12.48
N THR A 73 9.57 7.15 13.00
CA THR A 73 10.64 6.42 13.68
C THR A 73 11.72 6.14 12.64
N ASN A 74 12.89 6.75 12.81
CA ASN A 74 14.11 6.49 12.03
C ASN A 74 14.66 5.06 12.22
N ASP A 75 13.79 4.12 12.58
CA ASP A 75 14.13 2.72 12.59
C ASP A 75 14.16 2.25 11.14
N GLU A 76 15.38 2.10 10.61
CA GLU A 76 15.61 1.56 9.27
C GLU A 76 15.06 0.14 9.12
N SER A 77 14.63 -0.50 10.23
CA SER A 77 13.94 -1.80 10.24
C SER A 77 12.42 -1.73 10.20
N ALA A 78 11.81 -0.54 10.18
CA ALA A 78 10.37 -0.44 9.99
C ALA A 78 10.00 -0.89 8.56
N ASP A 79 9.32 -2.03 8.45
CA ASP A 79 8.80 -2.59 7.21
C ASP A 79 7.74 -1.64 6.61
N TRP A 80 8.18 -0.62 5.86
CA TRP A 80 7.29 0.29 5.12
C TRP A 80 6.76 -0.42 3.89
N VAL A 81 5.77 -1.27 4.11
CA VAL A 81 5.26 -2.24 3.14
C VAL A 81 3.78 -2.00 2.90
N VAL A 82 3.37 -2.11 1.64
CA VAL A 82 1.96 -2.16 1.27
C VAL A 82 1.70 -3.46 0.53
N THR A 83 0.78 -4.26 1.08
CA THR A 83 0.36 -5.52 0.48
C THR A 83 -1.05 -5.38 -0.07
N SER A 84 -1.26 -5.67 -1.36
CA SER A 84 -2.58 -5.64 -1.98
C SER A 84 -2.96 -7.01 -2.51
N VAL A 85 -4.17 -7.47 -2.19
CA VAL A 85 -4.75 -8.66 -2.81
C VAL A 85 -5.72 -8.22 -3.90
N LEU A 86 -5.54 -8.74 -5.10
CA LEU A 86 -6.30 -8.36 -6.29
C LEU A 86 -6.96 -9.57 -6.94
N VAL A 87 -8.09 -9.35 -7.60
CA VAL A 87 -8.66 -10.28 -8.58
C VAL A 87 -8.49 -9.68 -9.98
N LEU A 88 -7.88 -10.44 -10.89
CA LEU A 88 -7.74 -10.10 -12.30
C LEU A 88 -9.05 -10.36 -13.07
N GLN A 89 -9.11 -9.92 -14.33
CA GLN A 89 -10.30 -10.13 -15.18
C GLN A 89 -10.56 -11.61 -15.49
N ASP A 90 -9.52 -12.44 -15.50
CA ASP A 90 -9.60 -13.88 -15.72
C ASP A 90 -9.91 -14.69 -14.45
N GLY A 91 -10.20 -14.00 -13.33
CA GLY A 91 -10.53 -14.63 -12.06
C GLY A 91 -9.34 -15.02 -11.19
N ARG A 92 -8.10 -14.92 -11.69
CA ARG A 92 -6.91 -15.18 -10.87
C ARG A 92 -6.81 -14.19 -9.71
N GLN A 93 -6.43 -14.72 -8.54
CA GLN A 93 -6.10 -13.92 -7.37
C GLN A 93 -4.59 -13.74 -7.27
N LEU A 94 -4.16 -12.53 -6.96
CA LEU A 94 -2.75 -12.18 -6.81
C LEU A 94 -2.56 -11.44 -5.49
N GLU A 95 -1.49 -11.75 -4.78
CA GLU A 95 -0.98 -10.94 -3.67
C GLU A 95 0.26 -10.19 -4.16
N LEU A 96 0.19 -8.86 -4.14
CA LEU A 96 1.30 -7.97 -4.42
C LEU A 96 1.82 -7.40 -3.10
N CYS A 97 3.08 -7.65 -2.79
CA CYS A 97 3.77 -7.08 -1.63
C CYS A 97 4.83 -6.10 -2.13
N HIS A 98 4.65 -4.82 -1.86
CA HIS A 98 5.61 -3.77 -2.20
C HIS A 98 6.27 -3.24 -0.94
N ASP A 99 7.58 -3.41 -0.83
CA ASP A 99 8.39 -2.69 0.14
C ASP A 99 8.77 -1.34 -0.48
N LEU A 100 8.27 -0.27 0.13
CA LEU A 100 8.41 1.09 -0.36
C LEU A 100 9.77 1.70 0.02
N GLY A 101 10.41 1.18 1.07
CA GLY A 101 11.76 1.57 1.49
C GLY A 101 12.82 1.04 0.53
N THR A 102 12.82 -0.28 0.27
CA THR A 102 13.74 -0.93 -0.68
C THR A 102 13.26 -0.86 -2.13
N ARG A 103 12.02 -0.42 -2.34
CA ARG A 103 11.31 -0.34 -3.63
C ARG A 103 11.22 -1.68 -4.32
N THR A 104 11.22 -2.77 -3.55
CA THR A 104 11.10 -4.13 -4.08
C THR A 104 9.63 -4.53 -4.16
N ALA A 105 9.33 -5.47 -5.05
CA ALA A 105 8.01 -6.02 -5.21
C ALA A 105 8.11 -7.55 -5.24
N VAL A 106 7.20 -8.21 -4.53
CA VAL A 106 7.00 -9.66 -4.56
C VAL A 106 5.58 -9.93 -5.02
N LEU A 107 5.42 -10.85 -5.96
CA LEU A 107 4.14 -11.35 -6.42
C LEU A 107 3.97 -12.79 -5.94
N ALA A 108 2.86 -13.10 -5.28
CA ALA A 108 2.55 -14.43 -4.79
C ALA A 108 1.12 -14.86 -5.16
N ASP A 109 0.89 -16.18 -5.22
CA ASP A 109 -0.46 -16.74 -5.23
C ASP A 109 -0.96 -16.83 -3.78
N PRO A 110 -2.05 -16.12 -3.42
CA PRO A 110 -2.55 -16.06 -2.05
C PRO A 110 -3.00 -17.41 -1.49
N LEU A 111 -3.22 -18.44 -2.33
CA LEU A 111 -3.64 -19.78 -1.90
C LEU A 111 -2.46 -20.73 -1.60
N THR A 112 -1.21 -20.30 -1.78
CA THR A 112 -0.01 -21.15 -1.63
C THR A 112 0.84 -20.83 -0.39
N ARG A 113 0.30 -20.09 0.58
CA ARG A 113 0.96 -19.78 1.87
C ARG A 113 0.40 -20.60 3.03
#